data_AF-A0A535CTT7-F1
#
_entry.id   AF-A0A535CTT7-F1
#
_cell.length_a   1.000
_cell.length_b   1.000
_cell.length_c   1.000
_cell.angle_alpha   90.00
_cell.angle_beta   90.00
_cell.angle_gamma   90.00
#
_symmetry.space_group_name_H-M   'P 1'
#
loop_
_entity.id
_entity.type
_entity.pdbx_description
1 polymer ?
#
loop_
_entity_poly.entity_id
_entity_poly.type
_entity_poly.pdbx_seq_one_letter_code
_entity_poly.pdbx_strand_id
1 'polypeptide(L)'
;MQLASTIALWTTTLLLTATTLWRLRKPIDAALLVPGAWLIAIPYQALLLAGKLQFTGTPKDNMYFGISIANLGFVGFQALAELGVISRLQDRVRRLAANRGGDARPCTAATTVRYWFGGLLVVAVALAVLHWALMPEIPLLLLVTGADDSHMQLARENSAKLLAAPALLKYAFAWNSRIFFPILLTTAVLFRWRWIALLVGAFGLLYIISSLEKLPSVLFMLGPFIGLAIRDGKRLWSPVVIVGLVVSLIPAYGINQAISLEARLHPAPVSTTTPTPTPSLSPVSPGSEFQGFPAPIRGALDLVLRRIGEAPTDVTYNWFAFFPEHHPFLNGAGWEPWNVLRPGWQSPANLVGLWAYYGKQGYTLVSLAAYGSFVADGWGEFGMAGVVIATLLLLLFALVLELMHALADRLFCLACYTVALVLMSVMSPQAGIPALMLSNGLALAPLIMLGYLLFQGRQTGVREVKPVRSPA
;
A
#
# COMPACT_ATOMS: atom_id res chain seq x y z
N MET A 1 -34.62 3.26 -5.42
CA MET A 1 -33.29 3.19 -4.77
C MET A 1 -32.15 3.65 -5.69
N GLN A 2 -32.12 3.23 -6.97
CA GLN A 2 -31.06 3.57 -7.93
C GLN A 2 -30.72 5.07 -8.10
N LEU A 3 -31.72 5.96 -8.06
CA LEU A 3 -31.47 7.39 -8.15
C LEU A 3 -30.79 7.95 -6.89
N ALA A 4 -31.18 7.46 -5.70
CA ALA A 4 -30.67 7.93 -4.43
C ALA A 4 -29.20 7.54 -4.20
N SER A 5 -28.81 6.30 -4.52
CA SER A 5 -27.42 5.83 -4.43
C SER A 5 -26.49 6.65 -5.35
N THR A 6 -26.96 6.94 -6.56
CA THR A 6 -26.24 7.74 -7.55
C THR A 6 -26.08 9.19 -7.10
N ILE A 7 -27.16 9.83 -6.63
CA ILE A 7 -27.10 11.20 -6.09
C ILE A 7 -26.15 11.24 -4.89
N ALA A 8 -26.24 10.29 -3.96
CA ALA A 8 -25.36 10.23 -2.79
C ALA A 8 -23.88 10.13 -3.21
N LEU A 9 -23.56 9.27 -4.18
CA LEU A 9 -22.18 9.12 -4.67
C LEU A 9 -21.68 10.41 -5.30
N TRP A 10 -22.46 11.04 -6.20
CA TRP A 10 -22.09 12.31 -6.83
C TRP A 10 -21.88 13.43 -5.80
N THR A 11 -22.86 13.66 -4.93
CA THR A 11 -22.80 14.75 -3.95
C THR A 11 -21.62 14.59 -3.00
N THR A 12 -21.41 13.39 -2.46
CA THR A 12 -20.30 13.15 -1.53
C THR A 12 -18.93 13.18 -2.22
N THR A 13 -18.83 12.72 -3.47
CA THR A 13 -17.60 12.79 -4.26
C THR A 13 -17.25 14.23 -4.60
N LEU A 14 -18.21 15.05 -5.02
CA LEU A 14 -17.99 16.47 -5.27
C LEU A 14 -17.58 17.22 -4.00
N LEU A 15 -18.22 16.93 -2.87
CA LEU A 15 -17.87 17.51 -1.58
C LEU A 15 -16.44 17.13 -1.16
N LEU A 16 -16.07 15.85 -1.27
CA LEU A 16 -14.72 15.38 -0.96
C LEU A 16 -13.68 15.97 -1.93
N THR A 17 -14.03 16.12 -3.20
CA THR A 17 -13.20 16.79 -4.21
C THR A 17 -12.92 18.23 -3.78
N ALA A 18 -13.96 19.01 -3.48
CA ALA A 18 -13.82 20.42 -3.14
C ALA A 18 -12.95 20.62 -1.89
N THR A 19 -13.17 19.81 -0.85
CA THR A 19 -12.40 19.84 0.40
C THR A 19 -10.95 19.39 0.20
N THR A 20 -10.70 18.36 -0.61
CA THR A 20 -9.35 17.91 -0.97
C THR A 20 -8.62 18.97 -1.81
N LEU A 21 -9.28 19.58 -2.81
CA LEU A 21 -8.71 20.66 -3.63
C LEU A 21 -8.33 21.88 -2.79
N TRP A 22 -9.16 22.24 -1.80
CA TRP A 22 -8.84 23.31 -0.85
C TRP A 22 -7.54 23.01 -0.09
N ARG A 23 -7.38 21.77 0.39
CA ARG A 23 -6.20 21.33 1.14
C ARG A 23 -4.93 21.20 0.33
N LEU A 24 -4.99 21.13 -1.01
CA LEU A 24 -3.79 21.17 -1.86
C LEU A 24 -2.91 22.41 -1.64
N ARG A 25 -3.48 23.47 -1.05
CA ARG A 25 -2.77 24.70 -0.69
C ARG A 25 -1.92 24.54 0.58
N LYS A 26 -2.16 23.48 1.36
CA LYS A 26 -1.50 23.16 2.64
C LYS A 26 -0.30 22.21 2.41
N PRO A 27 0.57 22.04 3.42
CA PRO A 27 1.61 21.02 3.40
C PRO A 27 1.04 19.60 3.28
N ILE A 28 1.90 18.66 2.90
CA ILE A 28 1.54 17.24 2.73
C ILE A 28 1.28 16.60 4.10
N ASP A 29 0.11 15.98 4.25
CA ASP A 29 -0.31 15.23 5.45
C ASP A 29 -1.25 14.07 5.09
N ALA A 30 -1.66 13.26 6.08
CA ALA A 30 -2.54 12.11 5.88
C ALA A 30 -3.95 12.53 5.45
N ALA A 31 -4.42 13.66 5.98
CA ALA A 31 -5.73 14.20 5.63
C ALA A 31 -5.80 14.77 4.20
N LEU A 32 -4.66 14.99 3.53
CA LEU A 32 -4.60 15.29 2.11
C LEU A 32 -4.38 14.04 1.26
N LEU A 33 -3.33 13.25 1.54
CA LEU A 33 -2.91 12.17 0.64
C LEU A 33 -3.87 10.97 0.63
N VAL A 34 -4.39 10.56 1.79
CA VAL A 34 -5.28 9.38 1.86
C VAL A 34 -6.60 9.65 1.12
N PRO A 35 -7.31 10.77 1.36
CA PRO A 35 -8.53 11.06 0.61
C PRO A 35 -8.27 11.34 -0.88
N GLY A 36 -7.15 11.97 -1.22
CA GLY A 36 -6.78 12.20 -2.62
C GLY A 36 -6.55 10.91 -3.40
N ALA A 37 -5.83 9.95 -2.83
CA ALA A 37 -5.64 8.64 -3.44
C ALA A 37 -6.94 7.84 -3.53
N TRP A 38 -7.78 7.89 -2.49
CA TRP A 38 -9.12 7.30 -2.51
C TRP A 38 -9.96 7.83 -3.67
N LEU A 39 -10.09 9.16 -3.82
CA LEU A 39 -10.85 9.83 -4.89
C LEU A 39 -10.45 9.34 -6.28
N ILE A 40 -9.15 9.28 -6.55
CA ILE A 40 -8.59 8.91 -7.86
C ILE A 40 -8.85 7.43 -8.18
N ALA A 41 -8.70 6.56 -7.18
CA ALA A 41 -8.75 5.12 -7.38
C ALA A 41 -10.17 4.54 -7.41
N ILE A 42 -11.13 5.12 -6.66
CA ILE A 42 -12.47 4.52 -6.51
C ILE A 42 -13.62 5.44 -6.94
N PRO A 43 -13.94 6.55 -6.25
CA PRO A 43 -15.14 7.33 -6.54
C PRO A 43 -15.22 7.83 -7.99
N TYR A 44 -14.15 8.41 -8.54
CA TYR A 44 -14.19 8.88 -9.93
C TYR A 44 -14.32 7.73 -10.92
N GLN A 45 -13.64 6.62 -10.68
CA GLN A 45 -13.67 5.46 -11.57
C GLN A 45 -15.06 4.80 -11.53
N ALA A 46 -15.69 4.72 -10.35
CA ALA A 46 -17.07 4.27 -10.22
C ALA A 46 -18.04 5.17 -11.00
N LEU A 47 -17.85 6.49 -10.97
CA LEU A 47 -18.72 7.42 -11.71
C LEU A 47 -18.48 7.39 -13.23
N LEU A 48 -17.23 7.33 -13.66
CA LEU A 48 -16.85 7.44 -15.07
C LEU A 48 -16.99 6.12 -15.82
N LEU A 49 -16.75 4.99 -15.14
CA LEU A 49 -16.61 3.69 -15.78
C LEU A 49 -17.77 2.73 -15.47
N ALA A 50 -18.77 3.11 -14.68
CA ALA A 50 -19.87 2.20 -14.35
C ALA A 50 -20.58 1.60 -15.58
N GLY A 51 -20.75 2.39 -16.65
CA GLY A 51 -21.30 1.89 -17.90
C GLY A 51 -20.37 0.92 -18.62
N LYS A 52 -19.06 1.22 -18.66
CA LYS A 52 -18.03 0.36 -19.27
C LYS A 52 -17.88 -0.96 -18.52
N LEU A 53 -17.89 -0.92 -17.18
CA LEU A 53 -17.70 -2.06 -16.29
C LEU A 53 -19.02 -2.80 -15.98
N GLN A 54 -20.13 -2.40 -16.63
CA GLN A 54 -21.45 -3.05 -16.53
C GLN A 54 -21.96 -3.19 -15.09
N PHE A 55 -21.70 -2.19 -14.23
CA PHE A 55 -22.21 -2.20 -12.87
C PHE A 55 -23.73 -2.04 -12.88
N THR A 56 -24.44 -3.03 -12.35
CA THR A 56 -25.91 -3.07 -12.39
C THR A 56 -26.51 -3.61 -11.09
N GLY A 57 -27.83 -3.42 -10.94
CA GLY A 57 -28.63 -3.98 -9.86
C GLY A 57 -28.31 -3.46 -8.46
N THR A 58 -28.75 -4.24 -7.47
CA THR A 58 -28.55 -3.98 -6.03
C THR A 58 -27.07 -3.88 -5.62
N PRO A 59 -26.14 -4.70 -6.16
CA PRO A 59 -24.71 -4.56 -5.84
C PRO A 59 -24.14 -3.18 -6.16
N LYS A 60 -24.53 -2.59 -7.29
CA LYS A 60 -24.11 -1.23 -7.67
C LYS A 60 -24.59 -0.21 -6.66
N ASP A 61 -25.87 -0.26 -6.30
CA ASP A 61 -26.48 0.70 -5.38
C ASP A 61 -25.84 0.63 -3.99
N ASN A 62 -25.59 -0.59 -3.49
CA ASN A 62 -24.90 -0.80 -2.21
C ASN A 62 -23.45 -0.30 -2.24
N MET A 63 -22.72 -0.58 -3.33
CA MET A 63 -21.36 -0.09 -3.51
C MET A 63 -21.34 1.45 -3.50
N TYR A 64 -22.24 2.10 -4.23
CA TYR A 64 -22.32 3.56 -4.31
C TYR A 64 -22.61 4.20 -2.95
N PHE A 65 -23.54 3.63 -2.18
CA PHE A 65 -23.77 4.07 -0.82
C PHE A 65 -22.55 3.81 0.09
N GLY A 66 -21.88 2.66 -0.05
CA GLY A 66 -20.68 2.36 0.72
C GLY A 66 -19.53 3.34 0.46
N ILE A 67 -19.30 3.68 -0.81
CA ILE A 67 -18.34 4.73 -1.20
C ILE A 67 -18.76 6.10 -0.64
N SER A 68 -20.07 6.40 -0.65
CA SER A 68 -20.59 7.67 -0.10
C SER A 68 -20.33 7.80 1.40
N ILE A 69 -20.47 6.72 2.17
CA ILE A 69 -20.13 6.68 3.60
C ILE A 69 -18.65 6.97 3.82
N ALA A 70 -17.77 6.30 3.06
CA ALA A 70 -16.33 6.54 3.12
C ALA A 70 -15.98 8.00 2.77
N ASN A 71 -16.59 8.55 1.72
CA ASN A 71 -16.40 9.94 1.32
C ASN A 71 -16.75 10.91 2.46
N LEU A 72 -17.91 10.73 3.10
CA LEU A 72 -18.33 11.54 4.25
C LEU A 72 -17.36 11.40 5.43
N GLY A 73 -16.85 10.19 5.69
CA GLY A 73 -15.81 9.95 6.68
C GLY A 73 -14.55 10.77 6.42
N PHE A 74 -14.06 10.78 5.18
CA PHE A 74 -12.89 11.59 4.80
C PHE A 74 -13.16 13.10 4.86
N VAL A 75 -14.33 13.57 4.45
CA VAL A 75 -14.75 14.97 4.61
C VAL A 75 -14.74 15.36 6.09
N GLY A 76 -15.32 14.52 6.96
CA GLY A 76 -15.31 14.74 8.40
C GLY A 76 -13.90 14.80 8.98
N PHE A 77 -13.01 13.89 8.56
CA PHE A 77 -11.61 13.89 8.98
C PHE A 77 -10.86 15.15 8.52
N GLN A 78 -11.09 15.59 7.28
CA GLN A 78 -10.52 16.84 6.77
C GLN A 78 -11.04 18.06 7.54
N ALA A 79 -12.33 18.08 7.87
CA ALA A 79 -12.93 19.14 8.68
C ALA A 79 -12.33 19.20 10.09
N LEU A 80 -12.12 18.05 10.76
CA LEU A 80 -11.47 18.00 12.08
C LEU A 80 -10.05 18.58 12.07
N ALA A 81 -9.31 18.35 10.98
CA ALA A 81 -7.99 18.93 10.81
C ALA A 81 -8.05 20.46 10.63
N GLU A 82 -8.97 20.97 9.80
CA GLU A 82 -9.14 22.41 9.55
C GLU A 82 -9.65 23.16 10.80
N LEU A 83 -10.49 22.52 11.62
CA LEU A 83 -10.94 23.03 12.93
C LEU A 83 -9.84 22.98 14.01
N GLY A 84 -8.62 22.55 13.67
CA GLY A 84 -7.50 22.46 14.59
C GLY A 84 -7.70 21.45 15.73
N VAL A 85 -8.58 20.46 15.57
CA VAL A 85 -8.72 19.36 16.54
C VAL A 85 -7.46 18.50 16.52
N ILE A 86 -7.02 18.13 15.31
CA ILE A 86 -5.82 17.30 15.12
C ILE A 86 -4.56 18.03 15.60
N SER A 87 -4.40 19.32 15.25
CA SER A 87 -3.23 20.10 15.69
C SER A 87 -3.15 20.20 17.22
N ARG A 88 -4.28 20.42 17.91
CA ARG A 88 -4.33 20.41 19.38
C ARG A 88 -3.91 19.05 19.97
N LEU A 89 -4.28 17.95 19.34
CA LEU A 89 -3.83 16.61 19.75
C LEU A 89 -2.33 16.42 19.51
N GLN A 90 -1.82 16.83 18.34
CA GLN A 90 -0.40 16.82 18.00
C GLN A 90 0.42 17.63 19.01
N ASP A 91 -0.04 18.82 19.42
CA ASP A 91 0.63 19.65 20.42
C ASP A 91 0.65 19.01 21.82
N ARG A 92 -0.38 18.24 22.17
CA ARG A 92 -0.37 17.44 23.41
C ARG A 92 0.66 16.31 23.32
N VAL A 93 0.72 15.59 22.19
CA VAL A 93 1.73 14.53 21.97
C VAL A 93 3.14 15.10 22.01
N ARG A 94 3.39 16.24 21.35
CA ARG A 94 4.68 16.96 21.40
C ARG A 94 5.09 17.30 22.83
N ARG A 95 4.18 17.91 23.60
CA ARG A 95 4.43 18.26 25.01
C ARG A 95 4.72 17.04 25.87
N LEU A 96 3.96 15.95 25.70
CA LEU A 96 4.20 14.70 26.42
C LEU A 96 5.56 14.08 26.07
N ALA A 97 5.94 14.13 24.79
CA ALA A 97 7.24 13.64 24.33
C ALA A 97 8.40 14.51 24.83
N ALA A 98 8.23 15.83 24.88
CA ALA A 98 9.21 16.76 25.44
C ALA A 98 9.41 16.52 26.95
N ASN A 99 8.32 16.40 27.71
CA ASN A 99 8.37 16.17 29.16
C ASN A 99 9.04 14.84 29.55
N ARG A 100 8.94 13.81 28.70
CA ARG A 100 9.57 12.49 28.94
C ARG A 100 11.00 12.36 28.43
N GLY A 101 11.37 13.17 27.44
CA GLY A 101 12.62 13.02 26.70
C GLY A 101 13.56 14.22 26.80
N GLY A 102 13.46 14.98 27.91
CA GLY A 102 14.12 16.27 28.15
C GLY A 102 15.39 16.45 27.34
N ASP A 103 15.36 17.41 26.42
CA ASP A 103 16.42 17.78 25.45
C ASP A 103 17.59 16.80 25.38
N ALA A 104 17.32 15.62 24.82
CA ALA A 104 18.34 14.61 24.60
C ALA A 104 19.54 15.28 23.91
N ARG A 105 20.71 15.26 24.55
CA ARG A 105 21.92 15.88 23.99
C ARG A 105 22.12 15.41 22.54
N PRO A 106 22.50 16.29 21.60
CA PRO A 106 22.60 15.95 20.17
C PRO A 106 23.42 14.67 19.87
N CYS A 107 24.47 14.40 20.67
CA CYS A 107 25.31 13.22 20.55
C CYS A 107 24.61 11.88 20.86
N THR A 108 23.66 11.84 21.81
CA THR A 108 22.94 10.59 22.16
C THR A 108 21.87 10.26 21.12
N ALA A 109 21.23 11.29 20.55
CA ALA A 109 20.26 11.14 19.48
C ALA A 109 20.89 10.54 18.20
N ALA A 110 22.04 11.05 17.76
CA ALA A 110 22.74 10.54 16.57
C ALA A 110 23.18 9.07 16.74
N THR A 111 23.66 8.71 17.93
CA THR A 111 24.07 7.34 18.24
C THR A 111 22.86 6.39 18.27
N THR A 112 21.75 6.82 18.84
CA THR A 112 20.50 6.04 18.88
C THR A 112 19.98 5.73 17.48
N VAL A 113 19.98 6.73 16.59
CA VAL A 113 19.55 6.55 15.20
C VAL A 113 20.43 5.51 14.50
N ARG A 114 21.75 5.56 14.70
CA ARG A 114 22.67 4.57 14.09
C ARG A 114 22.41 3.15 14.57
N TYR A 115 22.12 2.95 15.86
CA TYR A 115 21.76 1.62 16.38
C TYR A 115 20.46 1.09 15.80
N TRP A 116 19.41 1.92 15.77
CA TRP A 116 18.12 1.53 15.17
C TRP A 116 18.23 1.27 13.67
N PHE A 117 18.94 2.13 12.96
CA PHE A 117 19.24 1.95 11.54
C PHE A 117 20.01 0.65 11.29
N GLY A 118 21.10 0.42 12.03
CA GLY A 118 21.92 -0.78 11.90
C GLY A 118 21.15 -2.06 12.22
N GLY A 119 20.40 -2.07 13.33
CA GLY A 119 19.56 -3.23 13.70
C GLY A 119 18.49 -3.53 12.66
N LEU A 120 17.78 -2.51 12.18
CA LEU A 120 16.78 -2.66 11.13
C LEU A 120 17.40 -3.12 9.80
N LEU A 121 18.59 -2.63 9.46
CA LEU A 121 19.34 -3.05 8.27
C LEU A 121 19.74 -4.52 8.33
N VAL A 122 20.26 -4.98 9.47
CA VAL A 122 20.62 -6.39 9.67
C VAL A 122 19.39 -7.29 9.51
N VAL A 123 18.26 -6.93 10.14
CA VAL A 123 17.01 -7.68 10.00
C VAL A 123 16.52 -7.68 8.54
N ALA A 124 16.55 -6.53 7.87
CA ALA A 124 16.09 -6.40 6.49
C ALA A 124 16.93 -7.23 5.50
N VAL A 125 18.26 -7.18 5.65
CA VAL A 125 19.18 -7.98 4.83
C VAL A 125 19.03 -9.47 5.12
N ALA A 126 18.94 -9.87 6.40
CA ALA A 126 18.72 -11.27 6.77
C ALA A 126 17.42 -11.83 6.19
N LEU A 127 16.32 -11.07 6.26
CA LEU A 127 15.05 -11.45 5.64
C LEU A 127 15.14 -11.52 4.11
N ALA A 128 15.87 -10.60 3.46
CA ALA A 128 16.04 -10.62 2.01
C ALA A 128 16.82 -11.85 1.54
N VAL A 129 17.94 -12.15 2.20
CA VAL A 129 18.76 -13.34 1.91
C VAL A 129 17.97 -14.62 2.18
N LEU A 130 17.24 -14.68 3.30
CA LEU A 130 16.39 -15.82 3.61
C LEU A 130 15.28 -15.99 2.57
N HIS A 131 14.65 -14.90 2.12
CA HIS A 131 13.62 -14.96 1.09
C HIS A 131 14.18 -15.52 -0.21
N TRP A 132 15.31 -15.00 -0.70
CA TRP A 132 15.97 -15.51 -1.89
C TRP A 132 16.38 -16.98 -1.76
N ALA A 133 16.85 -17.41 -0.58
CA ALA A 133 17.21 -18.80 -0.34
C ALA A 133 16.00 -19.77 -0.35
N LEU A 134 14.79 -19.25 -0.07
CA LEU A 134 13.56 -20.04 -0.09
C LEU A 134 12.82 -19.97 -1.43
N MET A 135 13.14 -19.00 -2.28
CA MET A 135 12.59 -18.93 -3.63
C MET A 135 13.08 -20.14 -4.43
N PRO A 136 12.17 -20.95 -5.01
CA PRO A 136 12.58 -22.04 -5.89
C PRO A 136 13.42 -21.51 -7.07
N GLU A 137 12.97 -20.39 -7.62
CA GLU A 137 13.62 -19.66 -8.70
C GLU A 137 13.42 -18.17 -8.47
N ILE A 138 14.40 -17.35 -8.87
CA ILE A 138 14.32 -15.89 -8.76
C ILE A 138 13.76 -15.34 -10.08
N PRO A 139 12.52 -14.80 -10.11
CA PRO A 139 11.87 -14.38 -11.36
C PRO A 139 12.69 -13.36 -12.17
N LEU A 140 13.40 -12.46 -11.50
CA LEU A 140 14.29 -11.51 -12.18
C LEU A 140 15.43 -12.20 -12.94
N LEU A 141 15.99 -13.29 -12.40
CA LEU A 141 17.05 -14.03 -13.10
C LEU A 141 16.47 -14.79 -14.30
N LEU A 142 15.28 -15.37 -14.15
CA LEU A 142 14.57 -16.04 -15.26
C LEU A 142 14.30 -15.09 -16.43
N LEU A 143 13.93 -13.85 -16.12
CA LEU A 143 13.70 -12.79 -17.10
C LEU A 143 14.98 -12.43 -17.86
N VAL A 144 16.16 -12.61 -17.27
CA VAL A 144 17.45 -12.37 -17.92
C VAL A 144 17.91 -13.59 -18.72
N THR A 145 17.54 -14.81 -18.29
CA THR A 145 17.93 -16.07 -18.95
C THR A 145 17.02 -16.49 -20.09
N GLY A 146 15.93 -15.77 -20.34
CA GLY A 146 15.05 -16.02 -21.47
C GLY A 146 13.89 -16.98 -21.21
N ALA A 147 13.30 -16.95 -20.01
CA ALA A 147 12.17 -17.83 -19.68
C ALA A 147 10.87 -17.36 -20.37
N ASP A 148 10.03 -18.33 -20.78
CA ASP A 148 8.74 -18.03 -21.41
C ASP A 148 7.75 -17.36 -20.43
N ASP A 149 6.81 -16.60 -20.98
CA ASP A 149 5.84 -15.79 -20.21
C ASP A 149 5.03 -16.62 -19.20
N SER A 150 4.70 -17.88 -19.53
CA SER A 150 3.90 -18.74 -18.67
C SER A 150 4.69 -19.18 -17.43
N HIS A 151 5.95 -19.56 -17.64
CA HIS A 151 6.86 -19.94 -16.57
C HIS A 151 7.19 -18.73 -15.68
N MET A 152 7.45 -17.56 -16.26
CA MET A 152 7.71 -16.34 -15.49
C MET A 152 6.53 -15.95 -14.58
N GLN A 153 5.29 -16.08 -15.05
CA GLN A 153 4.11 -15.79 -14.23
C GLN A 153 3.98 -16.76 -13.05
N LEU A 154 4.24 -18.05 -13.29
CA LEU A 154 4.22 -19.06 -12.24
C LEU A 154 5.35 -18.85 -11.22
N ALA A 155 6.57 -18.60 -11.69
CA ALA A 155 7.72 -18.26 -10.84
C ALA A 155 7.44 -17.03 -9.99
N ARG A 156 6.77 -16.01 -10.55
CA ARG A 156 6.34 -14.82 -9.79
C ARG A 156 5.42 -15.18 -8.63
N GLU A 157 4.38 -15.97 -8.87
CA GLU A 157 3.46 -16.38 -7.81
C GLU A 157 4.16 -17.29 -6.77
N ASN A 158 5.05 -18.18 -7.21
CA ASN A 158 5.89 -19.05 -6.35
C ASN A 158 6.90 -18.27 -5.51
N SER A 159 7.37 -17.11 -5.98
CA SER A 159 8.27 -16.24 -5.23
C SER A 159 7.56 -15.41 -4.15
N ALA A 160 6.22 -15.42 -4.10
CA ALA A 160 5.46 -14.61 -3.16
C ALA A 160 4.30 -15.40 -2.52
N LYS A 161 3.15 -15.47 -3.19
CA LYS A 161 1.92 -16.05 -2.61
C LYS A 161 2.02 -17.55 -2.42
N LEU A 162 2.54 -18.26 -3.43
CA LEU A 162 2.66 -19.71 -3.48
C LEU A 162 3.97 -20.23 -2.88
N LEU A 163 4.82 -19.34 -2.35
CA LEU A 163 6.06 -19.73 -1.69
C LEU A 163 5.82 -20.82 -0.64
N ALA A 164 6.60 -21.89 -0.65
CA ALA A 164 6.50 -22.99 0.29
C ALA A 164 7.12 -22.62 1.65
N ALA A 165 6.56 -21.60 2.30
CA ALA A 165 7.02 -21.07 3.58
C ALA A 165 5.84 -20.86 4.54
N PRO A 166 6.08 -20.88 5.87
CA PRO A 166 5.06 -20.53 6.85
C PRO A 166 4.46 -19.15 6.58
N ALA A 167 3.14 -18.99 6.81
CA ALA A 167 2.42 -17.74 6.52
C ALA A 167 3.05 -16.50 7.18
N LEU A 168 3.52 -16.62 8.42
CA LEU A 168 4.20 -15.52 9.12
C LEU A 168 5.46 -15.06 8.39
N LEU A 169 6.21 -15.98 7.78
CA LEU A 169 7.43 -15.65 7.06
C LEU A 169 7.11 -14.90 5.75
N LYS A 170 6.03 -15.28 5.06
CA LYS A 170 5.51 -14.53 3.90
C LYS A 170 5.17 -13.09 4.26
N TYR A 171 4.55 -12.86 5.43
CA TYR A 171 4.31 -11.50 5.93
C TYR A 171 5.60 -10.76 6.22
N ALA A 172 6.59 -11.39 6.87
CA ALA A 172 7.89 -10.78 7.11
C ALA A 172 8.58 -10.34 5.80
N PHE A 173 8.45 -11.12 4.73
CA PHE A 173 8.98 -10.76 3.41
C PHE A 173 8.25 -9.56 2.80
N ALA A 174 6.93 -9.48 2.95
CA ALA A 174 6.14 -8.31 2.54
C ALA A 174 6.47 -7.07 3.37
N TRP A 175 6.66 -7.21 4.68
CA TRP A 175 7.09 -6.13 5.57
C TRP A 175 8.48 -5.61 5.19
N ASN A 176 9.36 -6.52 4.78
CA ASN A 176 10.71 -6.15 4.37
C ASN A 176 10.70 -5.21 3.15
N SER A 177 9.92 -5.55 2.12
CA SER A 177 9.81 -4.75 0.89
C SER A 177 8.96 -3.49 1.04
N ARG A 178 7.94 -3.49 1.92
CA ARG A 178 6.96 -2.39 2.06
C ARG A 178 7.23 -1.45 3.23
N ILE A 179 7.96 -1.89 4.26
CA ILE A 179 8.23 -1.12 5.48
C ILE A 179 9.73 -0.97 5.72
N PHE A 180 10.48 -2.07 5.92
CA PHE A 180 11.86 -1.98 6.44
C PHE A 180 12.81 -1.29 5.47
N PHE A 181 12.92 -1.78 4.22
CA PHE A 181 13.77 -1.14 3.21
C PHE A 181 13.34 0.30 2.90
N PRO A 182 12.05 0.62 2.71
CA PRO A 182 11.61 2.01 2.53
C PRO A 182 11.98 2.93 3.71
N ILE A 183 11.87 2.47 4.97
CA ILE A 183 12.28 3.26 6.14
C ILE A 183 13.78 3.47 6.14
N LEU A 184 14.57 2.44 5.85
CA LEU A 184 16.04 2.54 5.78
C LEU A 184 16.48 3.52 4.70
N LEU A 185 15.94 3.41 3.48
CA LEU A 185 16.30 4.32 2.39
C LEU A 185 15.89 5.76 2.72
N THR A 186 14.66 5.96 3.19
CA THR A 186 14.15 7.29 3.56
C THR A 186 14.99 7.91 4.67
N THR A 187 15.36 7.13 5.69
CA THR A 187 16.25 7.58 6.76
C THR A 187 17.62 7.99 6.21
N ALA A 188 18.27 7.13 5.41
CA ALA A 188 19.59 7.42 4.87
C ALA A 188 19.60 8.69 4.00
N VAL A 189 18.54 8.93 3.22
CA VAL A 189 18.37 10.15 2.42
C VAL A 189 18.14 11.38 3.32
N LEU A 190 17.24 11.30 4.30
CA LEU A 190 16.95 12.41 5.22
C LEU A 190 18.18 12.85 6.02
N PHE A 191 19.00 11.90 6.47
CA PHE A 191 20.27 12.14 7.17
C PHE A 191 21.46 12.45 6.22
N ARG A 192 21.24 12.47 4.90
CA ARG A 192 22.26 12.73 3.87
C ARG A 192 23.44 11.74 3.91
N TRP A 193 23.20 10.50 4.33
CA TRP A 193 24.19 9.43 4.31
C TRP A 193 24.32 8.84 2.89
N ARG A 194 24.85 9.65 1.96
CA ARG A 194 24.82 9.39 0.51
C ARG A 194 25.27 7.97 0.12
N TRP A 195 26.40 7.51 0.65
CA TRP A 195 26.91 6.17 0.37
C TRP A 195 26.02 5.05 0.91
N ILE A 196 25.51 5.21 2.13
CA ILE A 196 24.59 4.25 2.73
C ILE A 196 23.26 4.24 1.95
N ALA A 197 22.75 5.41 1.55
CA ALA A 197 21.54 5.52 0.74
C ALA A 197 21.71 4.84 -0.62
N LEU A 198 22.89 4.95 -1.25
CA LEU A 198 23.19 4.24 -2.50
C LEU A 198 23.22 2.72 -2.28
N LEU A 199 23.89 2.24 -1.23
CA LEU A 199 23.99 0.80 -0.94
C LEU A 199 22.63 0.19 -0.58
N VAL A 200 21.89 0.82 0.34
CA VAL A 200 20.53 0.40 0.72
C VAL A 200 19.58 0.54 -0.47
N GLY A 201 19.72 1.60 -1.26
CA GLY A 201 18.97 1.83 -2.49
C GLY A 201 19.17 0.71 -3.50
N ALA A 202 20.41 0.38 -3.82
CA ALA A 202 20.76 -0.66 -4.78
C ALA A 202 20.34 -2.06 -4.30
N PHE A 203 20.72 -2.44 -3.07
CA PHE A 203 20.38 -3.75 -2.52
C PHE A 203 18.88 -3.91 -2.30
N GLY A 204 18.24 -2.91 -1.69
CA GLY A 204 16.80 -2.91 -1.43
C GLY A 204 15.98 -2.95 -2.72
N LEU A 205 16.37 -2.16 -3.74
CA LEU A 205 15.69 -2.19 -5.04
C LEU A 205 15.86 -3.55 -5.72
N LEU A 206 17.08 -4.11 -5.74
CA LEU A 206 17.34 -5.45 -6.30
C LEU A 206 16.49 -6.52 -5.63
N TYR A 207 16.41 -6.50 -4.30
CA TYR A 207 15.53 -7.39 -3.53
C TYR A 207 14.06 -7.21 -3.91
N ILE A 208 13.57 -5.97 -3.96
CA ILE A 208 12.16 -5.70 -4.23
C ILE A 208 11.77 -6.14 -5.64
N ILE A 209 12.58 -5.83 -6.66
CA ILE A 209 12.29 -6.19 -8.05
C ILE A 209 12.55 -7.68 -8.35
N SER A 210 13.21 -8.42 -7.45
CA SER A 210 13.53 -9.84 -7.66
C SER A 210 12.29 -10.70 -7.90
N SER A 211 11.18 -10.37 -7.23
CA SER A 211 9.85 -10.99 -7.38
C SER A 211 9.01 -10.38 -8.52
N LEU A 212 9.55 -9.41 -9.28
CA LEU A 212 8.85 -8.63 -10.30
C LEU A 212 7.59 -7.91 -9.81
N GLU A 213 7.44 -7.69 -8.49
CA GLU A 213 6.37 -6.87 -7.93
C GLU A 213 6.63 -5.38 -8.22
N LYS A 214 5.75 -4.79 -9.05
CA LYS A 214 5.88 -3.39 -9.47
C LYS A 214 5.59 -2.40 -8.34
N LEU A 215 4.53 -2.65 -7.58
CA LEU A 215 4.00 -1.68 -6.62
C LEU A 215 4.95 -1.38 -5.45
N PRO A 216 5.57 -2.37 -4.78
CA PRO A 216 6.54 -2.07 -3.72
C PRO A 216 7.76 -1.30 -4.23
N SER A 217 8.19 -1.50 -5.49
CA SER A 217 9.30 -0.74 -6.07
C SER A 217 8.98 0.75 -6.21
N VAL A 218 7.73 1.08 -6.57
CA VAL A 218 7.23 2.46 -6.63
C VAL A 218 7.21 3.07 -5.23
N LEU A 219 6.67 2.36 -4.23
CA LEU A 219 6.60 2.86 -2.85
C LEU A 219 7.99 3.10 -2.26
N PHE A 220 8.93 2.16 -2.49
CA PHE A 220 10.31 2.26 -2.04
C PHE A 220 11.01 3.50 -2.58
N MET A 221 10.85 3.79 -3.87
CA MET A 221 11.47 4.95 -4.51
C MET A 221 10.76 6.27 -4.18
N LEU A 222 9.44 6.25 -3.97
CA LEU A 222 8.65 7.46 -3.71
C LEU A 222 8.85 7.99 -2.27
N GLY A 223 9.00 7.09 -1.29
CA GLY A 223 9.12 7.43 0.14
C GLY A 223 10.12 8.56 0.43
N PRO A 224 11.40 8.48 0.01
CA PRO A 224 12.39 9.51 0.24
C PRO A 224 12.00 10.91 -0.25
N PHE A 225 11.34 11.01 -1.42
CA PHE A 225 10.92 12.30 -1.98
C PHE A 225 9.76 12.92 -1.20
N ILE A 226 8.79 12.10 -0.78
CA ILE A 226 7.71 12.56 0.09
C ILE A 226 8.27 12.99 1.44
N GLY A 227 9.24 12.26 2.00
CA GLY A 227 9.89 12.61 3.26
C GLY A 227 10.65 13.94 3.17
N LEU A 228 11.38 14.18 2.07
CA LEU A 228 12.03 15.47 1.80
C LEU A 228 11.00 16.60 1.64
N ALA A 229 9.91 16.35 0.92
CA ALA A 229 8.85 17.33 0.72
C ALA A 229 8.19 17.72 2.05
N ILE A 230 7.89 16.75 2.93
CA ILE A 230 7.33 17.00 4.26
C ILE A 230 8.35 17.77 5.13
N ARG A 231 9.61 17.34 5.18
CA ARG A 231 10.68 18.02 5.95
C ARG A 231 10.80 19.49 5.56
N ASP A 232 10.76 19.77 4.26
CA ASP A 232 10.99 21.10 3.72
C ASP A 232 9.68 21.91 3.56
N GLY A 233 8.57 21.44 4.16
CA GLY A 233 7.26 22.11 4.16
C GLY A 233 6.66 22.31 2.77
N LYS A 234 7.01 21.44 1.82
CA LYS A 234 6.58 21.53 0.42
C LYS A 234 5.16 20.99 0.25
N ARG A 235 4.51 21.48 -0.81
CA ARG A 235 3.16 21.06 -1.23
C ARG A 235 3.23 19.86 -2.17
N LEU A 236 2.07 19.22 -2.40
CA LEU A 236 1.95 18.05 -3.27
C LEU A 236 2.44 18.30 -4.70
N TRP A 237 2.21 19.51 -5.22
CA TRP A 237 2.61 19.92 -6.58
C TRP A 237 4.07 20.40 -6.68
N SER A 238 4.85 20.24 -5.62
CA SER A 238 6.23 20.69 -5.64
C SER A 238 7.07 19.87 -6.62
N PRO A 239 8.12 20.46 -7.23
CA PRO A 239 9.01 19.74 -8.14
C PRO A 239 9.61 18.48 -7.53
N VAL A 240 9.88 18.47 -6.21
CA VAL A 240 10.42 17.30 -5.49
C VAL A 240 9.47 16.11 -5.57
N VAL A 241 8.16 16.34 -5.37
CA VAL A 241 7.16 15.27 -5.43
C VAL A 241 6.95 14.80 -6.86
N ILE A 242 6.89 15.73 -7.83
CA ILE A 242 6.73 15.39 -9.25
C ILE A 242 7.91 14.55 -9.74
N VAL A 243 9.14 14.98 -9.45
CA VAL A 243 10.35 14.21 -9.78
C VAL A 243 10.33 12.86 -9.06
N GLY A 244 9.96 12.83 -7.79
CA GLY A 244 9.82 11.59 -7.02
C GLY A 244 8.83 10.61 -7.65
N LEU A 245 7.68 11.09 -8.09
CA LEU A 245 6.68 10.29 -8.79
C LEU A 245 7.24 9.73 -10.09
N VAL A 246 7.87 10.57 -10.93
CA VAL A 246 8.46 10.13 -12.20
C VAL A 246 9.56 9.09 -11.96
N VAL A 247 10.48 9.35 -11.03
CA VAL A 247 11.57 8.43 -10.68
C VAL A 247 11.03 7.11 -10.12
N SER A 248 9.96 7.15 -9.32
CA SER A 248 9.36 5.96 -8.76
C SER A 248 8.74 5.02 -9.79
N LEU A 249 8.40 5.52 -10.98
CA LEU A 249 7.88 4.71 -12.08
C LEU A 249 8.97 4.01 -12.89
N ILE A 250 10.24 4.41 -12.76
CA ILE A 250 11.37 3.85 -13.55
C ILE A 250 11.51 2.34 -13.33
N PRO A 251 11.52 1.80 -12.09
CA PRO A 251 11.66 0.35 -11.89
C PRO A 251 10.48 -0.43 -12.48
N ALA A 252 9.25 0.07 -12.29
CA ALA A 252 8.06 -0.56 -12.86
C ALA A 252 8.07 -0.55 -14.40
N TYR A 253 8.55 0.55 -15.00
CA TYR A 253 8.79 0.66 -16.43
C TYR A 253 9.87 -0.32 -16.92
N GLY A 254 10.98 -0.44 -16.19
CA GLY A 254 12.06 -1.39 -16.49
C GLY A 254 11.59 -2.85 -16.48
N ILE A 255 10.78 -3.23 -15.50
CA ILE A 255 10.15 -4.57 -15.44
C ILE A 255 9.28 -4.82 -16.67
N ASN A 256 8.44 -3.84 -17.05
CA ASN A 256 7.58 -3.96 -18.24
C ASN A 256 8.40 -4.08 -19.53
N GLN A 257 9.47 -3.28 -19.65
CA GLN A 257 10.37 -3.32 -20.79
C GLN A 257 11.02 -4.67 -20.96
N ALA A 258 11.59 -5.20 -19.87
CA ALA A 258 12.26 -6.49 -19.89
C ALA A 258 11.31 -7.62 -20.32
N ILE A 259 10.08 -7.67 -19.78
CA ILE A 259 9.06 -8.65 -20.20
C ILE A 259 8.71 -8.49 -21.68
N SER A 260 8.57 -7.25 -22.16
CA SER A 260 8.22 -7.00 -23.56
C SER A 260 9.34 -7.32 -24.56
N LEU A 261 10.59 -7.19 -24.13
CA LEU A 261 11.77 -7.54 -24.94
C LEU A 261 11.87 -9.06 -25.04
N GLU A 262 11.65 -9.76 -23.93
CA GLU A 262 11.66 -11.21 -23.86
C GLU A 262 10.64 -11.84 -24.82
N ALA A 263 9.38 -11.39 -24.76
CA ALA A 263 8.33 -11.84 -25.67
C ALA A 263 8.63 -11.61 -27.17
N ARG A 264 9.55 -10.68 -27.51
CA ARG A 264 9.99 -10.44 -28.89
C ARG A 264 11.16 -11.32 -29.31
N LEU A 265 12.07 -11.61 -28.37
CA LEU A 265 13.26 -12.42 -28.64
C LEU A 265 12.94 -13.92 -28.66
N HIS A 266 11.98 -14.34 -27.84
CA HIS A 266 11.54 -15.73 -27.71
C HIS A 266 10.02 -15.83 -27.95
N PRO A 267 9.55 -15.61 -29.20
CA PRO A 267 8.13 -15.74 -29.51
C PRO A 267 7.65 -17.17 -29.21
N ALA A 268 6.53 -17.29 -28.50
CA ALA A 268 5.94 -18.59 -28.21
C ALA A 268 5.73 -19.39 -29.52
N PRO A 269 5.97 -20.72 -29.51
CA PRO A 269 5.76 -21.54 -30.68
C PRO A 269 4.31 -21.40 -31.17
N VAL A 270 4.15 -21.02 -32.44
CA VAL A 270 2.85 -20.92 -33.09
C VAL A 270 2.30 -22.34 -33.24
N SER A 271 1.37 -22.73 -32.38
CA SER A 271 0.62 -23.98 -32.55
C SER A 271 -0.22 -23.89 -33.83
N THR A 272 0.19 -24.62 -34.86
CA THR A 272 -0.46 -24.74 -36.17
C THR A 272 -1.62 -25.76 -36.17
N THR A 273 -2.28 -25.97 -35.04
CA THR A 273 -3.48 -26.82 -34.98
C THR A 273 -4.71 -26.03 -35.40
N THR A 274 -5.35 -26.49 -36.47
CA THR A 274 -6.64 -26.04 -36.99
C THR A 274 -7.65 -25.80 -35.86
N PRO A 275 -8.35 -24.65 -35.81
CA PRO A 275 -9.25 -24.34 -34.72
C PRO A 275 -10.47 -25.27 -34.79
N THR A 276 -10.48 -26.28 -33.92
CA THR A 276 -11.75 -26.84 -33.46
C THR A 276 -12.46 -25.71 -32.71
N PRO A 277 -13.77 -25.48 -32.88
CA PRO A 277 -14.49 -24.43 -32.15
C PRO A 277 -14.68 -24.86 -30.70
N THR A 278 -13.57 -24.92 -29.97
CA THR A 278 -13.56 -24.76 -28.52
C THR A 278 -13.84 -23.29 -28.27
N PRO A 279 -14.75 -22.90 -27.36
CA PRO A 279 -14.94 -21.50 -27.01
C PRO A 279 -13.58 -20.89 -26.73
N SER A 280 -13.22 -19.83 -27.46
CA SER A 280 -11.87 -19.27 -27.39
C SER A 280 -11.61 -18.76 -25.97
N LEU A 281 -10.86 -19.53 -25.21
CA LEU A 281 -10.21 -19.17 -23.93
C LEU A 281 -9.08 -18.14 -24.14
N SER A 282 -9.04 -17.48 -25.30
CA SER A 282 -8.11 -16.39 -25.54
C SER A 282 -8.51 -15.24 -24.62
N PRO A 283 -7.67 -14.86 -23.65
CA PRO A 283 -7.94 -13.68 -22.86
C PRO A 283 -8.15 -12.52 -23.82
N VAL A 284 -9.15 -11.66 -23.56
CA VAL A 284 -9.09 -10.30 -24.09
C VAL A 284 -7.75 -9.76 -23.61
N SER A 285 -6.77 -9.68 -24.52
CA SER A 285 -5.40 -9.32 -24.17
C SER A 285 -5.45 -8.05 -23.32
N PRO A 286 -4.95 -8.08 -22.06
CA PRO A 286 -4.95 -6.90 -21.23
C PRO A 286 -4.23 -5.76 -21.97
N GLY A 287 -4.94 -4.67 -22.23
CA GLY A 287 -4.41 -3.51 -22.97
C GLY A 287 -4.72 -3.47 -24.47
N SER A 288 -5.75 -4.17 -24.96
CA SER A 288 -6.26 -3.99 -26.33
C SER A 288 -6.61 -2.52 -26.62
N GLU A 289 -7.11 -1.79 -25.62
CA GLU A 289 -7.42 -0.34 -25.68
C GLU A 289 -6.19 0.55 -25.93
N PHE A 290 -4.97 0.05 -25.67
CA PHE A 290 -3.72 0.79 -25.79
C PHE A 290 -2.82 0.23 -26.90
N GLN A 291 -3.37 -0.54 -27.85
CA GLN A 291 -2.62 -1.17 -28.94
C GLN A 291 -1.86 -0.17 -29.83
N GLY A 292 -2.26 1.11 -29.87
CA GLY A 292 -1.57 2.18 -30.59
C GLY A 292 -0.26 2.68 -29.93
N PHE A 293 0.01 2.33 -28.67
CA PHE A 293 1.23 2.75 -27.99
C PHE A 293 2.34 1.69 -28.06
N PRO A 294 3.62 2.11 -28.09
CA PRO A 294 4.75 1.21 -27.89
C PRO A 294 4.55 0.35 -26.63
N ALA A 295 4.89 -0.94 -26.70
CA ALA A 295 4.75 -1.90 -25.59
C ALA A 295 5.12 -1.37 -24.18
N PRO A 296 6.19 -0.59 -23.99
CA PRO A 296 6.53 -0.08 -22.66
C PRO A 296 5.66 1.07 -22.18
N ILE A 297 5.25 1.96 -23.09
CA ILE A 297 4.28 3.02 -22.80
C ILE A 297 2.93 2.38 -22.51
N ARG A 298 2.55 1.35 -23.28
CA ARG A 298 1.37 0.53 -23.06
C ARG A 298 1.38 -0.12 -21.67
N GLY A 299 2.49 -0.70 -21.24
CA GLY A 299 2.62 -1.30 -19.91
C GLY A 299 2.56 -0.28 -18.76
N ALA A 300 3.08 0.93 -18.97
CA ALA A 300 2.96 2.02 -18.00
C ALA A 300 1.52 2.56 -17.93
N LEU A 301 0.85 2.72 -19.06
CA LEU A 301 -0.55 3.12 -19.14
C LEU A 301 -1.47 2.03 -18.54
N ASP A 302 -1.22 0.75 -18.80
CA ASP A 302 -1.91 -0.37 -18.17
C ASP A 302 -1.76 -0.34 -16.64
N LEU A 303 -0.55 -0.04 -16.15
CA LEU A 303 -0.30 0.08 -14.72
C LEU A 303 -1.07 1.25 -14.10
N VAL A 304 -1.02 2.43 -14.71
CA VAL A 304 -1.60 3.65 -14.13
C VAL A 304 -3.12 3.69 -14.32
N LEU A 305 -3.60 3.57 -15.55
CA LEU A 305 -5.02 3.72 -15.87
C LEU A 305 -5.80 2.49 -15.44
N ARG A 306 -5.37 1.30 -15.84
CA ARG A 306 -6.12 0.07 -15.52
C ARG A 306 -5.85 -0.45 -14.12
N ARG A 307 -4.60 -0.66 -13.72
CA ARG A 307 -4.30 -1.33 -12.43
C ARG A 307 -4.44 -0.42 -11.21
N ILE A 308 -4.09 0.87 -11.32
CA ILE A 308 -4.26 1.84 -10.22
C ILE A 308 -5.63 2.52 -10.28
N GLY A 309 -6.16 2.81 -11.48
CA GLY A 309 -7.47 3.42 -11.66
C GLY A 309 -8.63 2.41 -11.66
N GLU A 310 -8.80 1.64 -12.75
CA GLU A 310 -10.02 0.84 -12.96
C GLU A 310 -10.15 -0.36 -12.01
N ALA A 311 -9.07 -1.12 -11.82
CA ALA A 311 -9.09 -2.41 -11.14
C ALA A 311 -9.55 -2.35 -9.68
N PRO A 312 -9.14 -1.36 -8.85
CA PRO A 312 -9.64 -1.26 -7.47
C PRO A 312 -11.16 -1.10 -7.39
N THR A 313 -11.75 -0.38 -8.35
CA THR A 313 -13.21 -0.16 -8.42
C THR A 313 -13.93 -1.42 -8.87
N ASP A 314 -13.45 -2.07 -9.93
CA ASP A 314 -14.03 -3.32 -10.43
C ASP A 314 -13.95 -4.44 -9.37
N VAL A 315 -12.79 -4.60 -8.74
CA VAL A 315 -12.64 -5.56 -7.64
C VAL A 315 -13.57 -5.21 -6.48
N THR A 316 -13.69 -3.93 -6.10
CA THR A 316 -14.64 -3.50 -5.06
C THR A 316 -16.08 -3.88 -5.44
N TYR A 317 -16.52 -3.66 -6.67
CA TYR A 317 -17.86 -4.06 -7.12
C TYR A 317 -18.10 -5.57 -6.98
N ASN A 318 -17.12 -6.40 -7.34
CA ASN A 318 -17.25 -7.85 -7.25
C ASN A 318 -17.47 -8.36 -5.81
N TRP A 319 -16.96 -7.67 -4.80
CA TRP A 319 -17.27 -8.00 -3.39
C TRP A 319 -18.73 -7.69 -3.04
N PHE A 320 -19.28 -6.57 -3.52
CA PHE A 320 -20.69 -6.22 -3.33
C PHE A 320 -21.65 -7.12 -4.11
N ALA A 321 -21.18 -7.71 -5.21
CA ALA A 321 -21.94 -8.69 -5.99
C ALA A 321 -21.84 -10.11 -5.40
N PHE A 322 -20.75 -10.43 -4.70
CA PHE A 322 -20.56 -11.74 -4.09
C PHE A 322 -21.28 -11.89 -2.74
N PHE A 323 -21.17 -10.89 -1.86
CA PHE A 323 -21.83 -10.92 -0.55
C PHE A 323 -23.13 -10.09 -0.55
N PRO A 324 -24.25 -10.58 0.00
CA PRO A 324 -24.46 -11.91 0.58
C PRO A 324 -24.95 -12.96 -0.44
N GLU A 325 -25.06 -12.62 -1.73
CA GLU A 325 -25.77 -13.41 -2.74
C GLU A 325 -25.18 -14.82 -2.96
N HIS A 326 -23.85 -14.92 -3.00
CA HIS A 326 -23.12 -16.17 -3.24
C HIS A 326 -22.45 -16.73 -1.99
N HIS A 327 -22.26 -15.89 -0.97
CA HIS A 327 -21.76 -16.30 0.34
C HIS A 327 -22.37 -15.40 1.40
N PRO A 328 -22.84 -15.93 2.55
CA PRO A 328 -23.33 -15.10 3.64
C PRO A 328 -22.23 -14.15 4.14
N PHE A 329 -22.62 -13.07 4.82
CA PHE A 329 -21.65 -12.22 5.50
C PHE A 329 -20.80 -13.02 6.50
N LEU A 330 -19.53 -12.66 6.60
CA LEU A 330 -18.53 -13.40 7.39
C LEU A 330 -18.64 -13.15 8.89
N ASN A 331 -19.35 -12.10 9.31
CA ASN A 331 -19.64 -11.75 10.69
C ASN A 331 -18.39 -11.64 11.59
N GLY A 332 -17.29 -11.11 11.04
CA GLY A 332 -16.02 -10.88 11.74
C GLY A 332 -14.96 -11.95 11.46
N ALA A 333 -15.33 -13.09 10.87
CA ALA A 333 -14.41 -14.20 10.66
C ALA A 333 -13.24 -13.87 9.72
N GLY A 334 -13.42 -12.96 8.75
CA GLY A 334 -12.33 -12.52 7.88
C GLY A 334 -11.39 -11.50 8.52
N TRP A 335 -11.80 -10.90 9.64
CA TRP A 335 -10.99 -9.95 10.42
C TRP A 335 -10.19 -10.59 11.55
N GLU A 336 -10.34 -11.89 11.77
CA GLU A 336 -9.54 -12.65 12.71
C GLU A 336 -8.12 -12.89 12.15
N PRO A 337 -7.09 -12.24 12.70
CA PRO A 337 -5.75 -12.25 12.10
C PRO A 337 -5.05 -13.61 12.20
N TRP A 338 -5.49 -14.49 13.10
CA TRP A 338 -4.95 -15.84 13.28
C TRP A 338 -5.55 -16.86 12.30
N ASN A 339 -6.64 -16.55 11.59
CA ASN A 339 -7.26 -17.51 10.67
C ASN A 339 -6.35 -17.89 9.51
N VAL A 340 -5.42 -17.01 9.15
CA VAL A 340 -4.37 -17.26 8.16
C VAL A 340 -3.39 -18.37 8.55
N LEU A 341 -3.37 -18.76 9.83
CA LEU A 341 -2.58 -19.88 10.34
C LEU A 341 -3.36 -21.21 10.30
N ARG A 342 -4.66 -21.18 10.05
CA ARG A 342 -5.50 -22.39 10.00
C ARG A 342 -5.29 -23.11 8.66
N PRO A 343 -5.01 -24.43 8.68
CA PRO A 343 -4.95 -25.22 7.45
C PRO A 343 -6.26 -25.12 6.66
N GLY A 344 -6.16 -24.92 5.34
CA GLY A 344 -7.32 -24.83 4.45
C GLY A 344 -8.12 -23.52 4.55
N TRP A 345 -7.68 -22.54 5.35
CA TRP A 345 -8.34 -21.24 5.40
C TRP A 345 -8.25 -20.52 4.05
N GLN A 346 -9.42 -20.13 3.53
CA GLN A 346 -9.52 -19.28 2.36
C GLN A 346 -9.82 -17.86 2.81
N SER A 347 -8.94 -16.93 2.44
CA SER A 347 -9.19 -15.52 2.72
C SER A 347 -10.41 -15.01 1.93
N PRO A 348 -11.14 -14.00 2.43
CA PRO A 348 -12.29 -13.44 1.70
C PRO A 348 -11.92 -12.94 0.30
N ALA A 349 -10.74 -12.34 0.15
CA ALA A 349 -10.19 -11.94 -1.14
C ALA A 349 -10.00 -13.12 -2.10
N ASN A 350 -9.66 -14.30 -1.58
CA ASN A 350 -9.56 -15.52 -2.38
C ASN A 350 -10.94 -16.04 -2.78
N LEU A 351 -11.93 -16.04 -1.89
CA LEU A 351 -13.31 -16.44 -2.22
C LEU A 351 -13.87 -15.60 -3.37
N VAL A 352 -13.80 -14.27 -3.25
CA VAL A 352 -14.30 -13.36 -4.28
C VAL A 352 -13.49 -13.48 -5.57
N GLY A 353 -12.17 -13.62 -5.46
CA GLY A 353 -11.29 -13.80 -6.63
C GLY A 353 -11.61 -15.07 -7.40
N LEU A 354 -11.78 -16.19 -6.70
CA LEU A 354 -12.16 -17.45 -7.34
C LEU A 354 -13.53 -17.33 -8.01
N TRP A 355 -14.55 -16.80 -7.34
CA TRP A 355 -15.87 -16.63 -7.94
C TRP A 355 -15.86 -15.71 -9.18
N ALA A 356 -15.23 -14.54 -9.08
CA ALA A 356 -15.24 -13.54 -10.15
C ALA A 356 -14.51 -14.05 -11.41
N TYR A 357 -13.47 -14.87 -11.25
CA TYR A 357 -12.65 -15.31 -12.38
C TYR A 357 -12.96 -16.73 -12.84
N TYR A 358 -13.20 -17.69 -11.95
CA TYR A 358 -13.66 -19.03 -12.34
C TYR A 358 -15.15 -19.05 -12.71
N GLY A 359 -16.00 -18.53 -11.83
CA GLY A 359 -17.46 -18.65 -11.98
C GLY A 359 -18.04 -17.73 -13.04
N LYS A 360 -17.58 -16.47 -13.10
CA LYS A 360 -18.13 -15.45 -14.02
C LYS A 360 -17.34 -15.32 -15.32
N GLN A 361 -16.01 -15.52 -15.30
CA GLN A 361 -15.14 -15.31 -16.47
C GLN A 361 -14.51 -16.59 -17.04
N GLY A 362 -14.76 -17.77 -16.44
CA GLY A 362 -14.35 -19.07 -16.99
C GLY A 362 -12.85 -19.39 -16.93
N TYR A 363 -12.06 -18.69 -16.10
CA TYR A 363 -10.61 -18.95 -15.95
C TYR A 363 -10.33 -20.16 -15.07
N THR A 364 -9.25 -20.91 -15.35
CA THR A 364 -8.76 -22.02 -14.52
C THR A 364 -7.42 -21.68 -13.81
N LEU A 365 -7.45 -20.81 -12.79
CA LEU A 365 -6.26 -20.33 -12.06
C LEU A 365 -6.07 -20.93 -10.66
N VAL A 366 -5.03 -21.76 -10.45
CA VAL A 366 -4.74 -22.52 -9.21
C VAL A 366 -4.87 -21.72 -7.89
N SER A 367 -4.66 -20.39 -7.91
CA SER A 367 -5.00 -19.50 -6.80
C SER A 367 -5.11 -18.05 -7.28
N LEU A 368 -6.22 -17.36 -6.96
CA LEU A 368 -6.40 -15.94 -7.23
C LEU A 368 -6.95 -15.23 -5.98
N ALA A 369 -6.36 -14.08 -5.62
CA ALA A 369 -6.86 -13.23 -4.56
C ALA A 369 -7.21 -11.85 -5.12
N ALA A 370 -8.49 -11.49 -5.07
CA ALA A 370 -9.01 -10.19 -5.46
C ALA A 370 -9.08 -9.29 -4.22
N TYR A 371 -7.94 -8.68 -3.86
CA TYR A 371 -7.88 -7.75 -2.73
C TYR A 371 -8.82 -6.56 -2.98
N GLY A 372 -9.91 -6.51 -2.22
CA GLY A 372 -10.87 -5.42 -2.24
C GLY A 372 -10.38 -4.22 -1.44
N SER A 373 -11.00 -3.07 -1.66
CA SER A 373 -10.83 -1.89 -0.81
C SER A 373 -11.31 -2.16 0.63
N PHE A 374 -10.94 -1.29 1.57
CA PHE A 374 -11.45 -1.38 2.96
C PHE A 374 -12.99 -1.38 3.05
N VAL A 375 -13.67 -0.70 2.11
CA VAL A 375 -15.14 -0.68 2.04
C VAL A 375 -15.68 -2.04 1.62
N ALA A 376 -15.07 -2.67 0.61
CA ALA A 376 -15.43 -4.03 0.18
C ALA A 376 -15.22 -5.06 1.30
N ASP A 377 -14.11 -4.94 2.02
CA ASP A 377 -13.78 -5.79 3.16
C ASP A 377 -14.81 -5.64 4.29
N GLY A 378 -15.15 -4.41 4.67
CA GLY A 378 -16.23 -4.15 5.64
C GLY A 378 -17.59 -4.67 5.18
N TRP A 379 -17.91 -4.54 3.90
CA TRP A 379 -19.14 -5.08 3.33
C TRP A 379 -19.21 -6.61 3.47
N GLY A 380 -18.14 -7.33 3.16
CA GLY A 380 -18.08 -8.79 3.28
C GLY A 380 -18.29 -9.30 4.71
N GLU A 381 -17.94 -8.50 5.72
CA GLU A 381 -18.10 -8.89 7.13
C GLU A 381 -19.50 -8.64 7.69
N PHE A 382 -20.04 -7.42 7.54
CA PHE A 382 -21.29 -7.02 8.21
C PHE A 382 -22.19 -6.13 7.33
N GLY A 383 -22.05 -6.20 6.00
CA GLY A 383 -22.76 -5.31 5.07
C GLY A 383 -22.46 -3.83 5.34
N MET A 384 -23.48 -2.97 5.32
CA MET A 384 -23.28 -1.52 5.52
C MET A 384 -22.73 -1.14 6.91
N ALA A 385 -23.08 -1.89 7.95
CA ALA A 385 -22.51 -1.66 9.28
C ALA A 385 -20.99 -1.88 9.25
N GLY A 386 -20.54 -2.92 8.54
CA GLY A 386 -19.12 -3.22 8.38
C GLY A 386 -18.39 -2.17 7.54
N VAL A 387 -19.03 -1.58 6.53
CA VAL A 387 -18.49 -0.42 5.79
C VAL A 387 -18.22 0.76 6.74
N VAL A 388 -19.17 1.08 7.63
CA VAL A 388 -18.98 2.15 8.63
C VAL A 388 -17.82 1.81 9.56
N ILE A 389 -17.77 0.59 10.09
CA ILE A 389 -16.69 0.16 11.01
C ILE A 389 -15.33 0.22 10.31
N ALA A 390 -15.21 -0.32 9.10
CA ALA A 390 -13.96 -0.30 8.32
C ALA A 390 -13.51 1.14 8.02
N THR A 391 -14.44 2.03 7.69
CA THR A 391 -14.17 3.46 7.50
C THR A 391 -13.62 4.08 8.78
N LEU A 392 -14.26 3.84 9.93
CA LEU A 392 -13.80 4.37 11.22
C LEU A 392 -12.43 3.83 11.61
N LEU A 393 -12.15 2.55 11.38
CA LEU A 393 -10.84 1.95 11.62
C LEU A 393 -9.76 2.58 10.74
N LEU A 394 -10.04 2.79 9.44
CA LEU A 394 -9.12 3.48 8.56
C LEU A 394 -8.84 4.92 9.03
N LEU A 395 -9.88 5.67 9.40
CA LEU A 395 -9.74 7.04 9.91
C LEU A 395 -9.01 7.09 11.25
N LEU A 396 -9.18 6.08 12.12
CA LEU A 396 -8.40 5.94 13.34
C LEU A 396 -6.91 5.77 13.02
N PHE A 397 -6.57 4.97 12.01
CA PHE A 397 -5.19 4.87 11.54
C PHE A 397 -4.67 6.17 10.94
N ALA A 398 -5.48 6.89 10.16
CA ALA A 398 -5.10 8.20 9.65
C ALA A 398 -4.81 9.18 10.80
N LEU A 399 -5.62 9.15 11.86
CA LEU A 399 -5.38 9.92 13.08
C LEU A 399 -4.05 9.51 13.74
N VAL A 400 -3.75 8.22 13.87
CA VAL A 400 -2.45 7.74 14.40
C VAL A 400 -1.29 8.29 13.58
N LEU A 401 -1.38 8.29 12.25
CA LEU A 401 -0.35 8.88 11.39
C LEU A 401 -0.20 10.39 11.64
N GLU A 402 -1.29 11.12 11.81
CA GLU A 402 -1.21 12.53 12.19
C GLU A 402 -0.57 12.73 13.57
N LEU A 403 -0.81 11.84 14.53
CA LEU A 403 -0.11 11.90 15.82
C LEU A 403 1.40 11.58 15.67
N MET A 404 1.78 10.67 14.76
CA MET A 404 3.19 10.44 14.41
C MET A 404 3.82 11.67 13.77
N HIS A 405 3.09 12.38 12.90
CA HIS A 405 3.56 13.62 12.26
C HIS A 405 3.96 14.68 13.30
N ALA A 406 3.32 14.69 14.48
CA ALA A 406 3.69 15.57 15.58
C ALA A 406 5.16 15.42 16.01
N LEU A 407 5.75 14.23 15.82
CA LEU A 407 7.11 13.86 16.23
C LEU A 407 8.05 13.74 15.01
N ALA A 408 7.64 14.24 13.85
CA ALA A 408 8.42 14.22 12.61
C ALA A 408 9.54 15.28 12.57
N ASP A 409 9.70 16.07 13.62
CA ASP A 409 10.91 16.87 13.87
C ASP A 409 12.15 15.97 13.98
N ARG A 410 11.97 14.72 14.44
CA ARG A 410 13.01 13.69 14.43
C ARG A 410 13.03 12.97 13.09
N LEU A 411 14.13 13.08 12.35
CA LEU A 411 14.25 12.54 10.98
C LEU A 411 13.95 11.03 10.85
N PHE A 412 14.27 10.21 11.85
CA PHE A 412 13.91 8.79 11.85
C PHE A 412 12.39 8.57 12.00
N CYS A 413 11.74 9.34 12.88
CA CYS A 413 10.29 9.33 13.01
C CYS A 413 9.61 9.83 11.73
N LEU A 414 10.17 10.86 11.09
CA LEU A 414 9.71 11.34 9.78
C LEU A 414 9.81 10.23 8.73
N ALA A 415 10.87 9.41 8.71
CA ALA A 415 10.97 8.28 7.79
C ALA A 415 9.85 7.24 8.04
N CYS A 416 9.60 6.88 9.30
CA CYS A 416 8.52 5.95 9.68
C CYS A 416 7.14 6.50 9.26
N TYR A 417 6.85 7.76 9.60
CA TYR A 417 5.62 8.45 9.21
C TYR A 417 5.45 8.48 7.69
N THR A 418 6.49 8.90 6.96
CA THR A 418 6.45 9.02 5.50
C THR A 418 6.10 7.70 4.83
N VAL A 419 6.77 6.62 5.22
CA VAL A 419 6.54 5.29 4.62
C VAL A 419 5.12 4.81 4.93
N ALA A 420 4.67 4.97 6.19
CA ALA A 420 3.32 4.59 6.58
C ALA A 420 2.24 5.40 5.84
N LEU A 421 2.46 6.70 5.67
CA LEU A 421 1.59 7.60 4.92
C LEU A 421 1.47 7.16 3.46
N VAL A 422 2.60 6.99 2.77
CA VAL A 422 2.62 6.55 1.36
C VAL A 422 1.97 5.18 1.20
N LEU A 423 2.28 4.23 2.09
CA LEU A 423 1.66 2.90 2.08
C LEU A 423 0.16 2.99 2.28
N MET A 424 -0.32 3.73 3.28
CA MET A 424 -1.75 3.88 3.56
C MET A 424 -2.51 4.54 2.41
N SER A 425 -1.94 5.58 1.80
CA SER A 425 -2.55 6.26 0.66
C SER A 425 -2.70 5.33 -0.54
N VAL A 426 -1.69 4.53 -0.87
CA VAL A 426 -1.72 3.67 -2.05
C VAL A 426 -2.48 2.36 -1.80
N MET A 427 -2.41 1.80 -0.59
CA MET A 427 -3.03 0.50 -0.28
C MET A 427 -4.49 0.61 0.17
N SER A 428 -4.93 1.72 0.77
CA SER A 428 -6.33 1.78 1.26
C SER A 428 -7.39 1.54 0.18
N PRO A 429 -7.23 1.99 -1.08
CA PRO A 429 -8.19 1.67 -2.14
C PRO A 429 -8.10 0.22 -2.63
N GLN A 430 -7.04 -0.51 -2.28
CA GLN A 430 -6.70 -1.81 -2.88
C GLN A 430 -6.56 -2.95 -1.86
N ALA A 431 -6.74 -2.67 -0.57
CA ALA A 431 -6.60 -3.63 0.50
C ALA A 431 -7.65 -3.44 1.59
N GLY A 432 -8.17 -4.57 2.09
CA GLY A 432 -8.99 -4.64 3.29
C GLY A 432 -8.23 -4.23 4.55
N ILE A 433 -8.95 -4.00 5.66
CA ILE A 433 -8.35 -3.49 6.90
C ILE A 433 -7.28 -4.45 7.47
N PRO A 434 -7.53 -5.76 7.63
CA PRO A 434 -6.51 -6.68 8.14
C PRO A 434 -5.30 -6.79 7.21
N ALA A 435 -5.55 -6.81 5.90
CA ALA A 435 -4.47 -6.86 4.91
C ALA A 435 -3.61 -5.59 4.93
N LEU A 436 -4.21 -4.42 5.08
CA LEU A 436 -3.51 -3.15 5.21
C LEU A 436 -2.67 -3.09 6.50
N MET A 437 -3.27 -3.45 7.64
CA MET A 437 -2.62 -3.35 8.94
C MET A 437 -1.53 -4.39 9.16
N LEU A 438 -1.83 -5.65 8.83
CA LEU A 438 -0.98 -6.79 9.13
C LEU A 438 -0.18 -7.21 7.91
N SER A 439 -0.81 -7.67 6.82
CA SER A 439 -0.08 -8.22 5.67
C SER A 439 0.85 -7.19 5.00
N ASN A 440 0.41 -5.94 4.90
CA ASN A 440 1.21 -4.82 4.37
C ASN A 440 2.11 -4.17 5.43
N GLY A 441 1.91 -4.49 6.71
CA GLY A 441 2.75 -4.01 7.80
C GLY A 441 2.52 -2.55 8.19
N LEU A 442 1.40 -1.92 7.85
CA LEU A 442 1.12 -0.53 8.21
C LEU A 442 1.26 -0.29 9.73
N ALA A 443 0.86 -1.27 10.55
CA ALA A 443 0.98 -1.20 12.01
C ALA A 443 2.44 -1.25 12.52
N LEU A 444 3.40 -1.70 11.71
CA LEU A 444 4.80 -1.80 12.13
C LEU A 444 5.48 -0.44 12.22
N ALA A 445 5.16 0.50 11.34
CA ALA A 445 5.76 1.83 11.36
C ALA A 445 5.55 2.59 12.68
N PRO A 446 4.32 2.70 13.25
CA PRO A 446 4.13 3.31 14.57
C PRO A 446 4.82 2.52 15.68
N LEU A 447 4.90 1.18 15.59
CA LEU A 447 5.58 0.34 16.59
C LEU A 447 7.10 0.56 16.58
N ILE A 448 7.73 0.61 15.40
CA ILE A 448 9.16 0.90 15.24
C ILE A 448 9.47 2.30 15.77
N MET A 449 8.65 3.28 15.41
CA MET A 449 8.79 4.65 15.88
C MET A 449 8.65 4.74 17.40
N LEU A 450 7.65 4.08 17.99
CA LEU A 450 7.47 4.03 19.44
C LEU A 450 8.67 3.36 20.13
N GLY A 451 9.15 2.24 19.60
CA GLY A 451 10.35 1.56 20.10
C GLY A 451 11.58 2.48 20.08
N TYR A 452 11.79 3.21 18.98
CA TYR A 452 12.85 4.21 18.85
C TYR A 452 12.75 5.31 19.93
N LEU A 453 11.56 5.86 20.11
CA LEU A 453 11.31 6.92 21.09
C LEU A 453 11.51 6.45 22.54
N LEU A 454 11.03 5.24 22.87
CA LEU A 454 11.22 4.63 24.19
C LEU A 454 12.69 4.35 24.50
N PHE A 455 13.43 3.84 23.52
CA PHE A 455 14.86 3.59 23.67
C PHE A 455 15.64 4.90 23.87
N GLN A 456 15.30 5.95 23.11
CA GLN A 456 15.89 7.28 23.27
C GLN A 456 15.63 7.85 24.67
N GLY A 457 14.40 7.72 25.20
CA GLY A 457 14.03 8.21 26.53
C GLY A 457 14.72 7.47 27.69
N ARG A 458 15.03 6.17 27.53
CA ARG A 458 15.82 5.43 28.53
C ARG A 458 17.26 5.93 28.60
N GLN A 459 17.87 6.25 27.47
CA GLN A 459 19.25 6.74 27.45
C GLN A 459 19.40 8.12 28.13
N THR A 460 18.36 8.95 28.12
CA THR A 460 18.36 10.25 28.81
C THR A 460 18.11 10.13 30.31
N GLY A 461 17.23 9.22 30.74
CA GLY A 461 16.87 9.06 32.17
C GLY A 461 17.92 8.35 33.04
N VAL A 462 18.83 7.57 32.47
CA VAL A 462 19.77 6.72 33.24
C VAL A 462 20.99 7.49 33.80
N ARG A 463 21.16 8.80 33.53
CA ARG A 463 22.39 9.53 33.89
C ARG A 463 22.29 10.61 34.98
N GLU A 464 21.15 10.84 35.62
CA GLU A 464 21.03 11.80 36.74
C GLU A 464 20.59 11.15 38.05
N VAL A 465 21.54 10.47 38.70
CA VAL A 465 21.64 10.52 40.16
C VAL A 465 23.11 10.78 40.48
N LYS A 466 23.53 12.05 40.43
CA LYS A 466 24.74 12.43 41.17
C LYS A 466 24.34 12.46 42.64
N PRO A 467 24.95 11.64 43.51
CA PRO A 467 24.74 11.80 44.94
C PRO A 467 25.19 13.22 45.30
N VAL A 468 24.26 13.99 45.87
CA VAL A 468 24.56 15.29 46.47
C VAL A 468 25.62 15.01 47.54
N ARG A 469 26.88 15.37 47.27
CA ARG A 469 27.88 15.44 48.33
C ARG A 469 27.44 16.58 49.24
N SER A 470 26.99 16.24 50.44
CA SER A 470 26.79 17.20 51.52
C SER A 470 28.11 17.94 51.76
N PRO A 471 28.11 19.29 51.81
CA PRO A 471 29.29 20.01 52.29
C PRO A 471 29.51 19.64 53.76
N ALA A 472 30.75 19.28 54.08
CA ALA A 472 31.23 19.04 55.44
C ALA A 472 31.56 20.36 56.14
#